data_AF-A0A6L7MWS5-F1
#
_entry.id   AF-A0A6L7MWS5-F1
#
_cell.length_a   1.000
_cell.length_b   1.000
_cell.length_c   1.000
_cell.angle_alpha   90.00
_cell.angle_beta   90.00
_cell.angle_gamma   90.00
#
_symmetry.space_group_name_H-M   'P 1'
#
loop_
_entity.id
_entity.type
_entity.pdbx_description
1 polymer ?
#
loop_
_entity_poly.entity_id
_entity_poly.type
_entity_poly.pdbx_seq_one_letter_code
_entity_poly.pdbx_strand_id
1 'polypeptide(L)'
;MPKAAVLVALALVGAGALAADSGQEAMPELAGNSITAQSMDPRYEEVRLLFLAQERGMDLYRVGDFEGAHKELEAPAANGLKVAQQIMAFMYMRGEGVQKHPAKGVALLGLAAESGDRSVRRQYRKALGAVPDQYRDLVEQQVRFYIERYGMEAQGITCKRANRPQSHFMAMDCTKEVGDYPDHPWVP
;
A
#
# COMPACT_ATOMS: atom_id res chain seq x y z
N MET A 1 -35.52 34.96 57.71
CA MET A 1 -35.35 34.82 59.18
C MET A 1 -34.19 33.85 59.43
N PRO A 2 -33.33 34.10 60.43
CA PRO A 2 -31.89 34.26 60.19
C PRO A 2 -30.96 33.33 61.01
N LYS A 3 -29.65 33.39 60.69
CA LYS A 3 -28.46 33.10 61.53
C LYS A 3 -28.21 31.61 61.85
N ALA A 4 -26.99 31.07 61.81
CA ALA A 4 -25.77 31.67 62.34
C ALA A 4 -24.51 31.30 61.54
N ALA A 5 -23.60 32.26 61.50
CA ALA A 5 -22.19 32.10 61.20
C ALA A 5 -21.43 31.83 62.50
N VAL A 6 -20.37 31.02 62.47
CA VAL A 6 -19.19 31.22 63.32
C VAL A 6 -17.92 30.93 62.51
N LEU A 7 -16.99 31.85 62.66
CA LEU A 7 -15.72 32.07 61.99
C LEU A 7 -14.55 31.34 62.71
N VAL A 8 -13.55 31.00 61.90
CA VAL A 8 -12.09 31.06 62.15
C VAL A 8 -11.44 29.97 63.00
N ALA A 9 -10.51 29.26 62.35
CA ALA A 9 -9.14 29.10 62.86
C ALA A 9 -8.16 29.10 61.68
N LEU A 10 -7.37 30.18 61.61
CA LEU A 10 -6.21 30.33 60.74
C LEU A 10 -5.01 29.72 61.47
N ALA A 11 -4.32 28.76 60.85
CA ALA A 11 -2.97 28.37 61.24
C ALA A 11 -2.15 28.09 59.98
N LEU A 12 -1.32 29.08 59.62
CA LEU A 12 -0.16 28.92 58.74
C LEU A 12 1.00 28.38 59.57
N VAL A 13 1.72 27.39 59.04
CA VAL A 13 3.19 27.33 58.87
C VAL A 13 3.56 25.89 58.50
N GLY A 14 4.30 25.73 57.41
CA GLY A 14 4.92 24.47 57.05
C GLY A 14 5.34 24.43 55.58
N ALA A 15 6.47 25.06 55.26
CA ALA A 15 7.16 24.80 53.99
C ALA A 15 7.74 23.38 54.02
N GLY A 16 7.32 22.52 53.10
CA GLY A 16 7.83 21.18 52.89
C GLY A 16 7.86 20.87 51.40
N ALA A 17 9.04 20.53 50.90
CA ALA A 17 9.34 20.36 49.49
C ALA A 17 8.72 19.08 48.88
N LEU A 18 8.43 19.20 47.58
CA LEU A 18 8.50 18.20 46.50
C LEU A 18 8.57 16.70 46.88
N ALA A 19 7.53 15.95 46.50
CA ALA A 19 7.64 14.74 45.68
C ALA A 19 6.22 14.23 45.35
N ALA A 20 5.78 14.41 44.11
CA ALA A 20 4.65 13.67 43.57
C ALA A 20 5.20 12.36 43.01
N ASP A 21 5.03 11.27 43.75
CA ASP A 21 5.34 9.92 43.29
C ASP A 21 4.11 9.39 42.52
N SER A 22 4.22 9.40 41.19
CA SER A 22 3.28 8.75 40.28
C SER A 22 3.55 7.24 40.30
N GLY A 23 2.75 6.49 41.04
CA GLY A 23 2.74 5.03 40.97
C GLY A 23 2.19 4.54 39.63
N GLN A 24 3.08 4.42 38.65
CA GLN A 24 2.84 3.77 37.37
C GLN A 24 3.22 2.30 37.50
N GLU A 25 2.24 1.39 37.44
CA GLU A 25 2.53 -0.04 37.37
C GLU A 25 3.24 -0.34 36.04
N ALA A 26 4.52 -0.69 36.16
CA ALA A 26 5.41 -1.00 35.06
C ALA A 26 5.00 -2.35 34.42
N MET A 27 4.69 -2.32 33.12
CA MET A 27 4.71 -3.51 32.29
C MET A 27 6.16 -4.03 32.18
N PRO A 28 6.38 -5.35 32.16
CA PRO A 28 7.74 -5.89 32.13
C PRO A 28 8.41 -5.57 30.80
N GLU A 29 9.61 -5.02 30.92
CA GLU A 29 10.56 -4.68 29.88
C GLU A 29 10.99 -5.98 29.16
N LEU A 30 10.54 -6.15 27.91
CA LEU A 30 11.14 -7.12 26.98
C LEU A 30 12.53 -6.61 26.61
N ALA A 31 13.50 -6.96 27.45
CA ALA A 31 14.91 -6.72 27.24
C ALA A 31 15.37 -7.32 25.90
N GLY A 32 15.75 -6.44 24.97
CA GLY A 32 16.21 -6.84 23.64
C GLY A 32 16.53 -5.66 22.74
N ASN A 33 17.50 -4.84 23.17
CA ASN A 33 18.18 -3.78 22.42
C ASN A 33 17.32 -2.62 21.87
N SER A 34 17.64 -1.43 22.35
CA SER A 34 17.23 -0.14 21.80
C SER A 34 17.61 -0.03 20.32
N ILE A 35 16.67 -0.34 19.44
CA ILE A 35 16.69 0.19 18.08
C ILE A 35 16.39 1.69 18.26
N THR A 36 17.45 2.50 18.33
CA THR A 36 17.28 3.93 18.16
C THR A 36 16.59 4.13 16.80
N ALA A 37 15.62 5.03 16.72
CA ALA A 37 14.92 5.40 15.49
C ALA A 37 15.85 5.91 14.35
N GLN A 38 17.18 5.84 14.54
CA GLN A 38 18.25 6.19 13.61
C GLN A 38 18.82 5.00 12.82
N SER A 39 18.34 3.76 13.02
CA SER A 39 18.91 2.57 12.35
C SER A 39 17.99 1.88 11.33
N MET A 40 16.84 2.47 10.99
CA MET A 40 16.03 1.99 9.88
C MET A 40 16.48 2.70 8.62
N ASP A 41 17.02 1.94 7.67
CA ASP A 41 17.30 2.43 6.31
C ASP A 41 16.07 3.18 5.77
N PRO A 42 16.20 4.45 5.33
CA PRO A 42 15.07 5.28 4.91
C PRO A 42 14.25 4.64 3.78
N ARG A 43 14.83 3.72 3.01
CA ARG A 43 14.13 2.98 1.95
C ARG A 43 13.00 2.09 2.47
N TYR A 44 13.01 1.70 3.75
CA TYR A 44 11.85 1.01 4.35
C TYR A 44 10.61 1.91 4.41
N GLU A 45 10.81 3.20 4.66
CA GLU A 45 9.73 4.18 4.69
C GLU A 45 9.14 4.36 3.29
N GLU A 46 9.98 4.39 2.26
CA GLU A 46 9.53 4.44 0.86
C GLU A 46 8.65 3.23 0.51
N VAL A 47 9.10 2.01 0.85
CA VAL A 47 8.31 0.79 0.63
C VAL A 47 6.97 0.88 1.38
N ARG A 48 6.97 1.32 2.63
CA ARG A 48 5.75 1.51 3.43
C ARG A 48 4.79 2.50 2.77
N LEU A 49 5.30 3.63 2.27
CA LEU A 49 4.50 4.66 1.62
C LEU A 49 3.88 4.16 0.31
N LEU A 50 4.56 3.29 -0.45
CA LEU A 50 3.98 2.65 -1.64
C LEU A 50 2.77 1.79 -1.28
N PHE A 51 2.85 0.98 -0.23
CA PHE A 51 1.71 0.16 0.21
C PHE A 51 0.55 1.04 0.71
N LEU A 52 0.83 2.10 1.47
CA LEU A 52 -0.20 3.04 1.91
C LEU A 52 -0.85 3.79 0.74
N ALA A 53 -0.08 4.21 -0.25
CA ALA A 53 -0.61 4.84 -1.45
C ALA A 53 -1.50 3.87 -2.24
N GLN A 54 -1.11 2.59 -2.33
CA GLN A 54 -1.96 1.57 -2.93
C GLN A 54 -3.29 1.41 -2.20
N GLU A 55 -3.27 1.34 -0.87
CA GLU A 55 -4.50 1.23 -0.06
C GLU A 55 -5.42 2.43 -0.25
N ARG A 56 -4.87 3.65 -0.20
CA ARG A 56 -5.64 4.88 -0.48
C ARG A 56 -6.22 4.87 -1.89
N GLY A 57 -5.41 4.50 -2.89
CA GLY A 57 -5.86 4.38 -4.27
C GLY A 57 -6.97 3.35 -4.45
N MET A 58 -6.90 2.21 -3.75
CA MET A 58 -7.97 1.21 -3.73
C MET A 58 -9.26 1.73 -3.11
N ASP A 59 -9.17 2.52 -2.04
CA ASP A 59 -10.31 3.10 -1.37
C ASP A 59 -10.99 4.17 -2.22
N LEU A 60 -10.20 5.06 -2.83
CA LEU A 60 -10.67 6.07 -3.79
C LEU A 60 -11.36 5.41 -4.99
N TYR A 61 -10.73 4.36 -5.53
CA TYR A 61 -11.30 3.59 -6.63
C TYR A 61 -12.66 2.97 -6.27
N ARG A 62 -12.81 2.48 -5.03
CA ARG A 62 -14.05 1.86 -4.55
C ARG A 62 -15.20 2.85 -4.39
N VAL A 63 -14.90 4.08 -3.99
CA VAL A 63 -15.90 5.15 -3.85
C VAL A 63 -16.16 5.91 -5.16
N GLY A 64 -15.44 5.57 -6.24
CA GLY A 64 -15.63 6.15 -7.57
C GLY A 64 -14.81 7.41 -7.84
N ASP A 65 -13.90 7.79 -6.94
CA ASP A 65 -12.93 8.86 -7.20
C ASP A 65 -11.76 8.29 -8.02
N PHE A 66 -11.99 8.20 -9.33
CA PHE A 66 -11.03 7.58 -10.24
C PHE A 66 -9.81 8.47 -10.53
N GLU A 67 -9.96 9.79 -10.52
CA GLU A 67 -8.81 10.69 -10.70
C GLU A 67 -7.88 10.63 -9.48
N GLY A 68 -8.45 10.66 -8.27
CA GLY A 68 -7.71 10.47 -7.03
C GLY A 68 -7.06 9.08 -6.97
N ALA A 69 -7.80 8.03 -7.36
CA ALA A 69 -7.26 6.68 -7.44
C ALA A 69 -6.07 6.59 -8.41
N HIS A 70 -6.17 7.21 -9.60
CA HIS A 70 -5.08 7.21 -10.57
C HIS A 70 -3.81 7.79 -9.96
N LYS A 71 -3.94 8.97 -9.36
CA LYS A 71 -2.84 9.69 -8.74
C LYS A 71 -2.14 8.89 -7.64
N GLU A 72 -2.89 8.24 -6.76
CA GLU A 72 -2.31 7.43 -5.68
C GLU A 72 -1.70 6.12 -6.18
N LEU A 73 -2.18 5.58 -7.30
CA LEU A 73 -1.75 4.27 -7.82
C LEU A 73 -0.56 4.34 -8.78
N GLU A 74 -0.20 5.51 -9.32
CA GLU A 74 0.94 5.67 -10.23
C GLU A 74 2.25 5.14 -9.62
N ALA A 75 2.67 5.69 -8.48
CA ALA A 75 3.93 5.28 -7.84
C ALA A 75 3.95 3.79 -7.41
N PRO A 76 2.90 3.26 -6.74
CA PRO A 76 2.76 1.83 -6.49
C PRO A 76 2.88 0.95 -7.74
N ALA A 77 2.21 1.33 -8.84
CA ALA A 77 2.21 0.53 -10.06
C ALA A 77 3.58 0.54 -10.76
N ALA A 78 4.24 1.71 -10.81
CA ALA A 78 5.60 1.85 -11.32
C ALA A 78 6.61 1.02 -10.50
N ASN A 79 6.40 0.93 -9.19
CA ASN A 79 7.25 0.18 -8.27
C ASN A 79 6.88 -1.31 -8.14
N GLY A 80 6.10 -1.85 -9.08
CA GLY A 80 5.85 -3.28 -9.18
C GLY A 80 4.66 -3.81 -8.37
N LEU A 81 3.94 -2.97 -7.62
CA LEU A 81 2.83 -3.45 -6.79
C LEU A 81 1.67 -3.95 -7.66
N LYS A 82 1.44 -5.26 -7.59
CA LYS A 82 0.59 -6.00 -8.55
C LYS A 82 -0.88 -5.64 -8.47
N VAL A 83 -1.37 -5.26 -7.29
CA VAL A 83 -2.76 -4.80 -7.11
C VAL A 83 -2.94 -3.43 -7.75
N ALA A 84 -2.00 -2.50 -7.57
CA ALA A 84 -2.04 -1.20 -8.25
C ALA A 84 -2.00 -1.35 -9.78
N GLN A 85 -1.10 -2.19 -10.30
CA GLN A 85 -1.03 -2.50 -11.73
C GLN A 85 -2.36 -3.04 -12.27
N GLN A 86 -3.02 -3.94 -11.53
CA GLN A 86 -4.33 -4.49 -11.91
C GLN A 86 -5.44 -3.43 -11.92
N ILE A 87 -5.48 -2.52 -10.94
CA ILE A 87 -6.49 -1.48 -10.88
C ILE A 87 -6.30 -0.48 -12.03
N MET A 88 -5.06 -0.01 -12.23
CA MET A 88 -4.72 0.88 -13.35
C MET A 88 -5.05 0.25 -14.71
N ALA A 89 -4.81 -1.05 -14.87
CA ALA A 89 -5.22 -1.79 -16.07
C ALA A 89 -6.72 -1.67 -16.34
N PHE A 90 -7.55 -1.83 -15.30
CA PHE A 90 -8.99 -1.65 -15.41
C PHE A 90 -9.41 -0.22 -15.72
N MET A 91 -8.74 0.75 -15.11
CA MET A 91 -8.99 2.16 -15.36
C MET A 91 -8.76 2.52 -16.81
N TYR A 92 -7.65 2.09 -17.41
CA TYR A 92 -7.39 2.30 -18.85
C TYR A 92 -8.35 1.52 -19.76
N MET A 93 -8.73 0.28 -19.40
CA MET A 93 -9.70 -0.47 -20.21
C MET A 93 -11.08 0.19 -20.22
N ARG A 94 -11.48 0.85 -19.14
CA ARG A 94 -12.81 1.44 -18.97
C ARG A 94 -12.85 2.94 -19.24
N GLY A 95 -11.72 3.64 -19.16
CA GLY A 95 -11.66 5.11 -19.20
C GLY A 95 -12.10 5.74 -17.88
N GLU A 96 -11.80 5.10 -16.75
CA GLU A 96 -12.14 5.59 -15.42
C GLU A 96 -11.03 6.48 -14.89
N GLY A 97 -11.28 7.80 -14.80
CA GLY A 97 -10.29 8.78 -14.34
C GLY A 97 -9.12 9.01 -15.30
N VAL A 98 -9.12 8.35 -16.46
CA VAL A 98 -8.11 8.46 -17.51
C VAL A 98 -8.74 8.36 -18.90
N GLN A 99 -8.02 8.81 -19.92
CA GLN A 99 -8.42 8.54 -21.30
C GLN A 99 -8.44 7.02 -21.56
N LYS A 100 -9.59 6.52 -22.02
CA LYS A 100 -9.78 5.10 -22.32
C LYS A 100 -8.77 4.62 -23.35
N HIS A 101 -8.02 3.57 -22.99
CA HIS A 101 -7.02 2.96 -23.86
C HIS A 101 -6.96 1.43 -23.63
N PRO A 102 -7.85 0.64 -24.26
CA PRO A 102 -8.01 -0.77 -23.92
C PRO A 102 -6.76 -1.64 -24.13
N ALA A 103 -6.01 -1.46 -25.21
CA ALA A 103 -4.80 -2.26 -25.48
C ALA A 103 -3.73 -2.10 -24.38
N LYS A 104 -3.45 -0.84 -23.99
CA LYS A 104 -2.64 -0.47 -22.82
C LYS A 104 -3.14 -1.12 -21.54
N GLY A 105 -4.44 -1.02 -21.26
CA GLY A 105 -5.02 -1.65 -20.08
C GLY A 105 -4.87 -3.19 -20.08
N VAL A 106 -5.03 -3.86 -21.22
CA VAL A 106 -4.79 -5.31 -21.35
C VAL A 106 -3.32 -5.63 -21.09
N ALA A 107 -2.39 -4.83 -21.61
CA ALA A 107 -0.95 -5.03 -21.40
C ALA A 107 -0.55 -4.83 -19.93
N LEU A 108 -1.08 -3.80 -19.25
CA LEU A 108 -0.91 -3.62 -17.80
C LEU A 108 -1.51 -4.78 -16.99
N LEU A 109 -2.62 -5.36 -17.46
CA LEU A 109 -3.20 -6.55 -16.82
C LEU A 109 -2.30 -7.77 -16.99
N GLY A 110 -1.61 -7.88 -18.14
CA GLY A 110 -0.59 -8.89 -18.39
C GLY A 110 0.62 -8.76 -17.47
N LEU A 111 1.08 -7.52 -17.23
CA LEU A 111 2.09 -7.21 -16.23
C LEU A 111 1.65 -7.64 -14.81
N ALA A 112 0.43 -7.28 -14.39
CA ALA A 112 -0.09 -7.69 -13.08
C ALA A 112 -0.23 -9.22 -12.95
N ALA A 113 -0.51 -9.91 -14.05
CA ALA A 113 -0.67 -11.37 -14.11
C ALA A 113 0.66 -12.14 -13.90
N GLU A 114 1.80 -11.46 -14.01
CA GLU A 114 3.13 -11.98 -13.66
C GLU A 114 3.20 -12.50 -12.22
N SER A 115 2.41 -11.92 -11.31
CA SER A 115 2.24 -12.37 -9.91
C SER A 115 1.87 -13.85 -9.74
N GLY A 116 1.40 -14.49 -10.81
CA GLY A 116 0.93 -15.87 -10.77
C GLY A 116 -0.48 -16.01 -10.19
N ASP A 117 -1.15 -14.90 -9.83
CA ASP A 117 -2.52 -14.95 -9.34
C ASP A 117 -3.44 -15.55 -10.41
N ARG A 118 -4.19 -16.60 -10.06
CA ARG A 118 -5.04 -17.32 -11.02
C ARG A 118 -6.20 -16.46 -11.52
N SER A 119 -6.75 -15.62 -10.64
CA SER A 119 -7.83 -14.70 -11.00
C SER A 119 -7.32 -13.66 -11.98
N VAL A 120 -6.19 -13.03 -11.69
CA VAL A 120 -5.58 -12.00 -12.57
C VAL A 120 -5.18 -12.62 -13.92
N ARG A 121 -4.53 -13.79 -13.94
CA ARG A 121 -4.20 -14.51 -15.19
C ARG A 121 -5.43 -14.85 -16.01
N ARG A 122 -6.53 -15.27 -15.37
CA ARG A 122 -7.80 -15.54 -16.07
C ARG A 122 -8.39 -14.26 -16.68
N GLN A 123 -8.34 -13.15 -15.94
CA GLN A 123 -8.80 -11.85 -16.44
C GLN A 123 -7.95 -11.39 -17.62
N TYR A 124 -6.61 -11.48 -17.53
CA TYR A 124 -5.70 -11.17 -18.63
C TYR A 124 -6.01 -12.01 -19.88
N ARG A 125 -6.10 -13.35 -19.76
CA ARG A 125 -6.42 -14.22 -20.89
C ARG A 125 -7.76 -13.88 -21.54
N LYS A 126 -8.78 -13.58 -20.74
CA LYS A 126 -10.08 -13.15 -21.24
C LYS A 126 -9.97 -11.83 -22.00
N ALA A 127 -9.26 -10.86 -21.44
CA ALA A 127 -9.09 -9.53 -22.04
C ALA A 127 -8.28 -9.61 -23.35
N LEU A 128 -7.18 -10.38 -23.36
CA LEU A 128 -6.38 -10.64 -24.56
C LEU A 128 -7.16 -11.40 -25.64
N GLY A 129 -8.00 -12.37 -25.27
CA GLY A 129 -8.87 -13.07 -26.21
C GLY A 129 -9.88 -12.16 -26.91
N ALA A 130 -10.28 -11.06 -26.27
CA ALA A 130 -11.15 -10.04 -26.85
C ALA A 130 -10.39 -9.06 -27.77
N VAL A 131 -9.06 -9.04 -27.72
CA VAL A 131 -8.23 -8.28 -28.67
C VAL A 131 -8.24 -9.01 -30.03
N PRO A 132 -8.50 -8.29 -31.15
CA PRO A 132 -8.40 -8.89 -32.49
C PRO A 132 -7.02 -9.51 -32.73
N ASP A 133 -7.00 -10.69 -33.36
CA ASP A 133 -5.81 -11.52 -33.52
C ASP A 133 -4.60 -10.75 -34.06
N GLN A 134 -4.81 -9.88 -35.06
CA GLN A 134 -3.77 -9.04 -35.67
C GLN A 134 -3.06 -8.06 -34.71
N TYR A 135 -3.64 -7.80 -33.53
CA TYR A 135 -3.08 -6.90 -32.53
C TYR A 135 -2.57 -7.62 -31.27
N ARG A 136 -2.79 -8.93 -31.14
CA ARG A 136 -2.40 -9.67 -29.92
C ARG A 136 -0.89 -9.65 -29.71
N ASP A 137 -0.12 -9.86 -30.77
CA ASP A 137 1.35 -9.84 -30.70
C ASP A 137 1.90 -8.47 -30.25
N LEU A 138 1.23 -7.38 -30.63
CA LEU A 138 1.61 -6.03 -30.19
C LEU A 138 1.30 -5.82 -28.71
N VAL A 139 0.16 -6.31 -28.22
CA VAL A 139 -0.18 -6.27 -26.81
C VAL A 139 0.81 -7.10 -25.99
N GLU A 140 1.17 -8.30 -26.45
CA GLU A 140 2.16 -9.15 -25.78
C GLU A 140 3.57 -8.56 -25.79
N GLN A 141 3.96 -7.87 -26.88
CA GLN A 141 5.19 -7.07 -26.91
C GLN A 141 5.18 -5.98 -25.83
N GLN A 142 4.05 -5.27 -25.71
CA GLN A 142 3.89 -4.24 -24.68
C GLN A 142 3.94 -4.83 -23.25
N VAL A 143 3.36 -6.01 -23.04
CA VAL A 143 3.46 -6.73 -21.75
C VAL A 143 4.93 -7.00 -21.40
N ARG A 144 5.72 -7.51 -22.35
CA ARG A 144 7.16 -7.75 -22.13
C ARG A 144 7.90 -6.47 -21.79
N PHE A 145 7.65 -5.39 -22.53
CA PHE A 145 8.22 -4.08 -22.27
C PHE A 145 7.94 -3.59 -20.84
N TYR A 146 6.71 -3.80 -20.34
CA TYR A 146 6.37 -3.44 -18.98
C TYR A 146 7.02 -4.36 -17.94
N ILE A 147 7.07 -5.68 -18.18
CA ILE A 147 7.69 -6.63 -17.25
C ILE A 147 9.17 -6.29 -17.04
N GLU A 148 9.88 -5.95 -18.11
CA GLU A 148 11.30 -5.55 -18.03
C GLU A 148 11.55 -4.32 -17.15
N ARG A 149 10.56 -3.44 -16.96
CA ARG A 149 10.71 -2.14 -16.26
C ARG A 149 10.03 -2.09 -14.89
N TYR A 150 8.81 -2.61 -14.84
CA TYR A 150 7.90 -2.53 -13.71
C TYR A 150 7.49 -3.93 -13.20
N GLY A 151 8.12 -4.98 -13.73
CA GLY A 151 7.86 -6.36 -13.37
C GLY A 151 8.40 -6.74 -11.99
N MET A 152 8.21 -8.01 -11.64
CA MET A 152 8.58 -8.52 -10.32
C MET A 152 10.08 -8.45 -10.08
N GLU A 153 10.84 -8.99 -11.01
CA GLU A 153 12.31 -8.99 -10.94
C GLU A 153 12.87 -7.57 -10.99
N ALA A 154 12.37 -6.75 -11.92
CA ALA A 154 12.84 -5.37 -12.12
C ALA A 154 12.66 -4.47 -10.88
N GLN A 155 11.64 -4.74 -10.05
CA GLN A 155 11.26 -3.89 -8.92
C GLN A 155 11.35 -4.59 -7.56
N GLY A 156 11.95 -5.78 -7.49
CA GLY A 156 12.15 -6.52 -6.24
C GLY A 156 10.86 -6.98 -5.58
N ILE A 157 9.88 -7.40 -6.38
CA ILE A 157 8.61 -7.91 -5.89
C ILE A 157 8.64 -9.44 -5.86
N THR A 158 8.36 -9.99 -4.69
CA THR A 158 8.17 -11.43 -4.52
C THR A 158 6.70 -11.69 -4.19
N CYS A 159 6.03 -12.53 -4.99
CA CYS A 159 4.65 -12.93 -4.76
C CYS A 159 4.57 -14.42 -4.45
N LYS A 160 3.86 -14.77 -3.39
CA LYS A 160 3.60 -16.15 -2.97
C LYS A 160 2.14 -16.36 -2.65
N ARG A 161 1.65 -17.56 -2.88
CA ARG A 161 0.30 -17.93 -2.43
C ARG A 161 0.34 -18.14 -0.93
N ALA A 162 -0.49 -17.41 -0.20
CA ALA A 162 -0.62 -17.51 1.24
C ALA A 162 -2.04 -17.90 1.64
N ASN A 163 -2.16 -18.65 2.72
CA ASN A 163 -3.44 -18.93 3.35
C ASN A 163 -3.92 -17.68 4.08
N ARG A 164 -5.20 -17.33 3.94
CA ARG A 164 -5.80 -16.30 4.77
C ARG A 164 -6.39 -16.91 6.04
N PRO A 165 -6.18 -16.31 7.22
CA PRO A 165 -6.90 -16.70 8.42
C PRO A 165 -8.41 -16.68 8.15
N GLN A 166 -9.12 -17.71 8.60
CA GLN A 166 -10.58 -17.84 8.49
C GLN A 166 -11.13 -17.91 7.05
N SER A 167 -10.30 -18.23 6.05
CA SER A 167 -10.75 -18.41 4.68
C SER A 167 -10.05 -19.60 4.02
N HIS A 168 -10.83 -20.44 3.34
CA HIS A 168 -10.29 -21.50 2.48
C HIS A 168 -9.69 -20.94 1.18
N PHE A 169 -9.87 -19.64 0.91
CA PHE A 169 -9.29 -18.98 -0.26
C PHE A 169 -7.86 -18.54 0.03
N MET A 170 -6.92 -19.11 -0.72
CA MET A 170 -5.55 -18.64 -0.77
C MET A 170 -5.51 -17.31 -1.52
N ALA A 171 -4.84 -16.31 -0.96
CA ALA A 171 -4.57 -15.04 -1.62
C ALA A 171 -3.16 -15.00 -2.17
N MET A 172 -2.93 -14.14 -3.16
CA MET A 172 -1.57 -13.77 -3.52
C MET A 172 -1.08 -12.70 -2.55
N ASP A 173 0.00 -13.03 -1.85
CA ASP A 173 0.72 -12.15 -0.93
C ASP A 173 2.00 -11.70 -1.63
N CYS A 174 2.13 -10.39 -1.86
CA CYS A 174 3.26 -9.80 -2.57
C CYS A 174 4.00 -8.84 -1.65
N THR A 175 5.32 -9.03 -1.54
CA THR A 175 6.22 -8.20 -0.75
C THR A 175 7.16 -7.44 -1.68
N LYS A 176 7.53 -6.21 -1.31
CA LYS A 176 8.59 -5.44 -1.96
C LYS A 176 9.84 -5.45 -1.08
N GLU A 177 10.96 -5.88 -1.64
CA GLU A 177 12.25 -5.83 -0.97
C GLU A 177 12.81 -4.41 -0.99
N VAL A 178 13.62 -4.07 0.02
CA VAL A 178 14.37 -2.83 0.04
C VAL A 178 15.61 -3.01 -0.83
N GLY A 179 15.82 -2.11 -1.79
CA GLY A 179 16.94 -2.20 -2.71
C GLY A 179 16.96 -1.03 -3.70
N ASP A 180 18.03 -0.97 -4.48
CA ASP A 180 18.21 0.03 -5.52
C ASP A 180 17.69 -0.53 -6.84
N TYR A 181 16.48 -0.14 -7.21
CA TYR A 181 15.83 -0.57 -8.46
C TYR A 181 15.96 0.51 -9.53
N PRO A 182 16.07 0.15 -10.81
CA PRO A 182 16.04 1.13 -11.90
C PRO A 182 14.75 1.96 -11.85
N ASP A 183 14.91 3.27 -11.77
CA ASP A 183 13.81 4.20 -11.94
C ASP A 183 13.53 4.37 -13.44
N HIS A 184 12.30 4.08 -13.83
CA HIS A 184 11.81 4.24 -15.18
C HIS A 184 10.62 5.18 -15.14
N PRO A 185 10.59 6.24 -15.98
CA PRO A 185 9.42 7.10 -16.08
C PRO A 185 8.18 6.24 -16.25
N TRP A 186 7.14 6.46 -15.44
CA TRP A 186 5.90 5.71 -15.56
C TRP A 186 5.18 6.12 -16.84
N VAL A 187 5.37 5.32 -17.89
CA VAL A 187 4.72 5.47 -19.20
C VAL A 187 3.96 4.19 -19.53
N PRO A 188 2.91 3.87 -18.76
CA PRO A 188 1.96 2.87 -19.19
C PRO A 188 1.30 3.36 -20.48
#